data_AF-A0A524HFP4-F1
#
_entry.id   AF-A0A524HFP4-F1
#
_cell.length_a   1.000
_cell.length_b   1.000
_cell.length_c   1.000
_cell.angle_alpha   90.00
_cell.angle_beta   90.00
_cell.angle_gamma   90.00
#
_symmetry.space_group_name_H-M   'P 1'
#
loop_
_entity.id
_entity.type
_entity.pdbx_description
1 polymer ?
#
loop_
_entity_poly.entity_id
_entity_poly.type
_entity_poly.pdbx_seq_one_letter_code
_entity_poly.pdbx_strand_id
1 'polypeptide(L)'
;MRPTIPPHRWVAAGFERYLRRLASRHFAAVHLHSPAAPPAGVREGPTIFVANHTNWWDGFLAYLVGRELGTTFYVLMEARHLARYRFFLRVGALPLDRGSAPRAYADLERAREVLMPGAGLWVFPQGARRPAAE
;
A
#
# COMPACT_ATOMS: atom_id res chain seq x y z
N MET A 1 1.97 2.62 -18.78
CA MET A 1 3.14 2.09 -18.06
C MET A 1 2.63 0.98 -17.18
N ARG A 2 3.30 -0.17 -17.21
CA ARG A 2 3.06 -1.23 -16.23
C ARG A 2 3.76 -0.85 -14.90
N PRO A 3 3.23 -1.24 -13.74
CA PRO A 3 3.91 -1.05 -12.46
C PRO A 3 5.28 -1.75 -12.47
N THR A 4 6.25 -1.19 -11.75
CA THR A 4 7.56 -1.83 -11.60
C THR A 4 7.48 -2.83 -10.45
N ILE A 5 7.74 -4.10 -10.74
CA ILE A 5 7.66 -5.20 -9.77
C ILE A 5 9.05 -5.89 -9.75
N PRO A 6 9.79 -5.84 -8.63
CA PRO A 6 9.54 -5.06 -7.42
C PRO A 6 9.81 -3.55 -7.63
N PRO A 7 9.31 -2.67 -6.73
CA PRO A 7 9.62 -1.24 -6.76
C PRO A 7 11.13 -0.95 -6.74
N HIS A 8 11.57 0.10 -7.44
CA HIS A 8 12.98 0.47 -7.47
C HIS A 8 13.47 0.86 -6.06
N ARG A 9 14.48 0.14 -5.55
CA ARG A 9 14.97 0.28 -4.16
C ARG A 9 15.33 1.71 -3.77
N TRP A 10 15.97 2.47 -4.67
CA TRP A 10 16.33 3.86 -4.44
C TRP A 10 15.13 4.81 -4.42
N VAL A 11 14.14 4.57 -5.29
CA VAL A 11 12.90 5.35 -5.31
C VAL A 11 12.10 5.09 -4.04
N ALA A 12 12.01 3.82 -3.61
CA ALA A 12 11.38 3.43 -2.36
C ALA A 12 12.10 4.06 -1.15
N ALA A 13 13.43 4.00 -1.07
CA ALA A 13 14.19 4.60 0.02
C ALA A 13 14.04 6.13 0.08
N GLY A 14 14.05 6.81 -1.07
CA GLY A 14 13.81 8.25 -1.15
C GLY A 14 12.39 8.62 -0.74
N PHE A 15 11.39 7.84 -1.18
CA PHE A 15 10.00 8.03 -0.79
C PHE A 15 9.77 7.79 0.70
N GLU A 16 10.40 6.76 1.28
CA GLU A 16 10.38 6.50 2.71
C GLU A 16 10.93 7.69 3.51
N ARG A 17 12.10 8.22 3.12
CA ARG A 17 12.69 9.41 3.76
C ARG A 17 11.77 10.61 3.67
N TYR A 18 11.16 10.83 2.50
CA TYR A 18 10.18 11.89 2.29
C TYR A 18 8.96 11.73 3.19
N LEU A 19 8.36 10.53 3.25
CA LEU A 19 7.19 10.27 4.09
C LEU A 19 7.48 10.39 5.58
N ARG A 20 8.64 9.92 6.06
CA ARG A 20 9.02 10.11 7.47
C ARG A 20 9.16 11.60 7.83
N ARG A 21 9.75 12.41 6.95
CA ARG A 21 9.82 13.86 7.12
C ARG A 21 8.45 14.52 7.06
N LEU A 22 7.55 14.05 6.20
CA LEU A 22 6.20 14.59 6.11
C LEU A 22 5.40 14.24 7.37
N ALA A 23 5.49 12.98 7.83
CA ALA A 23 4.83 12.51 9.05
C ALA A 23 5.26 13.32 10.27
N SER A 24 6.57 13.57 10.45
CA SER A 24 7.08 14.36 11.59
C SER A 24 6.66 15.84 11.58
N ARG A 25 6.19 16.36 10.44
CA ARG A 25 5.70 17.74 10.31
C ARG A 25 4.18 17.85 10.50
N HIS A 26 3.45 16.77 10.27
CA HIS A 26 1.98 16.79 10.22
C HIS A 26 1.32 16.02 11.37
N PHE A 27 2.06 15.18 12.10
CA PHE A 27 1.58 14.44 13.25
C PHE A 27 2.43 14.79 14.47
N ALA A 28 1.79 14.91 15.63
CA ALA A 28 2.50 15.02 16.90
C ALA A 28 3.31 13.74 17.17
N ALA A 29 2.69 12.58 16.92
CA ALA A 29 3.35 11.28 16.96
C ALA A 29 2.57 10.26 16.11
N VAL A 30 3.28 9.22 15.63
CA VAL A 30 2.69 8.05 14.98
C VAL A 30 3.21 6.81 15.71
N HIS A 31 2.30 5.99 16.21
CA HIS A 31 2.64 4.78 16.97
C HIS A 31 2.14 3.56 16.22
N LEU A 32 3.01 2.56 16.07
CA LEU A 32 2.63 1.23 15.60
C LEU A 32 2.57 0.31 16.81
N HIS A 33 1.36 -0.10 17.19
CA HIS A 33 1.17 -1.15 18.18
C HIS A 33 1.10 -2.50 17.47
N SER A 34 2.12 -3.31 17.65
CA SER A 34 2.17 -4.69 17.18
C SER A 34 2.53 -5.58 18.37
N PRO A 35 2.10 -6.85 18.43
CA PRO A 35 2.75 -7.83 19.29
C PRO A 35 4.27 -7.81 19.05
N ALA A 36 5.05 -8.16 20.08
CA ALA A 36 6.51 -7.95 20.15
C ALA A 36 7.33 -8.53 18.97
N ALA A 37 6.73 -9.42 18.19
CA ALA A 37 7.20 -9.83 16.88
C ALA A 37 6.13 -9.51 15.83
N PRO A 38 6.52 -9.13 14.58
CA PRO A 38 5.60 -9.22 13.46
C PRO A 38 4.93 -10.60 13.48
N PRO A 39 3.64 -10.72 13.11
CA PRO A 39 2.98 -12.02 13.05
C PRO A 39 3.87 -13.03 12.34
N ALA A 40 4.05 -14.21 12.95
CA ALA A 40 4.92 -15.24 12.42
C ALA A 40 4.57 -15.50 10.94
N GLY A 41 5.58 -15.52 10.08
CA GLY A 41 5.40 -15.77 8.65
C GLY A 41 5.15 -14.55 7.75
N VAL A 42 5.02 -13.31 8.27
CA VAL A 42 4.86 -12.10 7.42
C VAL A 42 5.96 -11.94 6.37
N ARG A 43 7.16 -12.43 6.66
CA ARG A 43 8.31 -12.41 5.74
C ARG A 43 8.51 -13.73 4.97
N GLU A 44 7.82 -14.78 5.38
CA GLU A 44 7.97 -16.14 4.84
C GLU A 44 6.92 -16.41 3.74
N GLY A 45 5.76 -15.75 3.82
CA GLY A 45 4.69 -15.83 2.83
C GLY A 45 4.29 -14.45 2.27
N PRO A 46 3.46 -14.44 1.21
CA PRO A 46 2.76 -13.23 0.81
C PRO A 46 1.71 -12.85 1.87
N THR A 47 1.65 -11.57 2.22
CA THR A 47 0.70 -11.06 3.20
C THR A 47 -0.26 -10.05 2.56
N ILE A 48 -1.55 -10.22 2.79
CA ILE A 48 -2.57 -9.23 2.45
C ILE A 48 -2.91 -8.46 3.72
N PHE A 49 -2.64 -7.16 3.72
CA PHE A 49 -3.02 -6.25 4.79
C PHE A 49 -4.37 -5.63 4.46
N VAL A 50 -5.34 -5.80 5.34
CA VAL A 50 -6.68 -5.22 5.21
C VAL A 50 -6.85 -4.15 6.27
N ALA A 51 -7.14 -2.93 5.85
CA ALA A 51 -7.31 -1.80 6.75
C ALA A 51 -8.53 -0.96 6.35
N ASN A 52 -9.11 -0.25 7.31
CA ASN A 52 -10.11 0.76 7.02
C ASN A 52 -9.50 1.96 6.27
N HIS A 53 -10.32 2.61 5.44
CA HIS A 53 -9.94 3.84 4.75
C HIS A 53 -10.71 5.03 5.32
N THR A 54 -10.12 5.73 6.28
CA THR A 54 -10.75 6.85 7.00
C THR A 54 -10.09 8.19 6.70
N ASN A 55 -8.83 8.18 6.27
CA ASN A 55 -8.04 9.38 6.05
C ASN A 55 -7.29 9.31 4.71
N TRP A 56 -6.98 10.47 4.15
CA TRP A 56 -6.16 10.55 2.95
C TRP A 56 -4.71 10.11 3.19
N TRP A 57 -4.24 10.11 4.43
CA TRP A 57 -2.93 9.61 4.85
C TRP A 57 -2.80 8.10 4.87
N ASP A 58 -3.90 7.34 4.80
CA ASP A 58 -3.87 5.90 5.07
C ASP A 58 -2.89 5.14 4.19
N GLY A 59 -2.81 5.49 2.89
CA GLY A 59 -1.83 4.87 1.98
C GLY A 59 -0.38 5.16 2.36
N PHE A 60 -0.09 6.34 2.94
CA PHE A 60 1.26 6.71 3.39
C PHE A 60 1.60 6.06 4.72
N LEU A 61 0.64 5.96 5.63
CA LEU A 61 0.81 5.25 6.90
C LEU A 61 0.99 3.75 6.66
N ALA A 62 0.17 3.15 5.78
CA ALA A 62 0.32 1.78 5.31
C ALA A 62 1.71 1.53 4.72
N TYR A 63 2.23 2.47 3.92
CA TYR A 63 3.60 2.38 3.42
C TYR A 63 4.61 2.30 4.56
N LEU A 64 4.56 3.23 5.52
CA LEU A 64 5.49 3.25 6.65
C LEU A 64 5.40 1.97 7.50
N VAL A 65 4.18 1.49 7.78
CA VAL A 65 3.98 0.21 8.50
C VAL A 65 4.58 -0.95 7.72
N GLY A 66 4.35 -1.03 6.40
CA GLY A 66 4.94 -2.07 5.56
C GLY A 66 6.48 -2.06 5.61
N ARG A 67 7.10 -0.88 5.71
CA ARG A 67 8.55 -0.73 5.90
C ARG A 67 9.02 -1.21 7.26
N GLU A 68 8.32 -0.85 8.34
CA GLU A 68 8.63 -1.34 9.71
C GLU A 68 8.50 -2.87 9.80
N LEU A 69 7.53 -3.45 9.11
CA LEU A 69 7.33 -4.91 9.03
C LEU A 69 8.31 -5.62 8.09
N GLY A 70 9.16 -4.87 7.36
CA GLY A 70 10.13 -5.43 6.44
C GLY A 70 9.52 -6.07 5.19
N THR A 71 8.31 -5.65 4.80
CA THR A 71 7.59 -6.16 3.62
C THR A 71 7.85 -5.30 2.37
N THR A 72 7.79 -5.91 1.20
CA THR A 72 7.73 -5.17 -0.07
C THR A 72 6.33 -4.61 -0.25
N PHE A 73 6.21 -3.29 -0.17
CA PHE A 73 4.93 -2.61 -0.18
C PHE A 73 4.26 -2.64 -1.55
N TYR A 74 3.01 -3.08 -1.58
CA TYR A 74 2.08 -2.90 -2.69
C TYR A 74 0.74 -2.38 -2.18
N VAL A 75 0.02 -1.61 -2.99
CA VAL A 75 -1.32 -1.13 -2.62
C VAL A 75 -2.21 -1.04 -3.85
N LEU A 76 -3.49 -1.42 -3.71
CA LEU A 76 -4.48 -1.17 -4.76
C LEU A 76 -4.89 0.30 -4.75
N MET A 77 -4.80 0.95 -5.91
CA MET A 77 -5.16 2.35 -6.11
C MET A 77 -6.09 2.49 -7.32
N GLU A 78 -7.10 3.35 -7.18
CA GLU A 78 -8.05 3.65 -8.25
C GLU A 78 -7.32 3.99 -9.56
N ALA A 79 -7.61 3.24 -10.64
CA ALA A 79 -6.86 3.30 -11.90
C ALA A 79 -6.82 4.72 -12.50
N ARG A 80 -7.92 5.46 -12.46
CA ARG A 80 -7.98 6.87 -12.91
C ARG A 80 -7.05 7.79 -12.13
N HIS A 81 -6.91 7.59 -10.82
CA HIS A 81 -6.01 8.39 -9.99
C HIS A 81 -4.55 8.00 -10.24
N LEU A 82 -4.28 6.69 -10.39
CA LEU A 82 -2.94 6.20 -10.68
C LEU A 82 -2.44 6.65 -12.07
N ALA A 83 -3.35 6.78 -13.05
CA ALA A 83 -3.05 7.35 -14.36
C ALA A 83 -2.60 8.81 -14.27
N ARG A 84 -3.20 9.60 -13.35
CA ARG A 84 -2.79 10.99 -13.05
C ARG A 84 -1.51 11.06 -12.24
N TYR A 85 -1.36 10.19 -11.22
CA TYR A 85 -0.25 10.20 -10.27
C TYR A 85 0.70 9.01 -10.49
N ARG A 86 1.30 8.97 -11.69
CA ARG A 86 2.10 7.83 -12.17
C ARG A 86 3.34 7.52 -11.35
N PHE A 87 3.81 8.47 -10.53
CA PHE A 87 4.90 8.23 -9.58
C PHE A 87 4.60 7.03 -8.67
N PHE A 88 3.35 6.84 -8.26
CA PHE A 88 2.96 5.76 -7.36
C PHE A 88 3.20 4.36 -7.95
N LEU A 89 3.21 4.21 -9.28
CA LEU A 89 3.58 2.96 -9.95
C LEU A 89 5.02 2.51 -9.62
N ARG A 90 5.91 3.46 -9.29
CA ARG A 90 7.32 3.19 -8.98
C ARG A 90 7.57 2.81 -7.52
N VAL A 91 6.57 3.03 -6.65
CA VAL A 91 6.65 2.77 -5.20
C VAL A 91 5.65 1.70 -4.75
N GLY A 92 5.04 0.96 -5.69
CA GLY A 92 4.23 -0.22 -5.39
C GLY A 92 2.72 -0.08 -5.57
N ALA A 93 2.21 1.05 -6.08
CA ALA A 93 0.77 1.15 -6.36
C ALA A 93 0.39 0.35 -7.62
N LEU A 94 -0.69 -0.41 -7.50
CA LEU A 94 -1.28 -1.23 -8.55
C LEU A 94 -2.64 -0.65 -8.94
N PRO A 95 -3.00 -0.64 -10.24
CA PRO A 95 -4.29 -0.12 -10.68
C PRO A 95 -5.44 -1.04 -10.23
N LEU A 96 -6.57 -0.42 -9.91
CA LEU A 96 -7.86 -1.10 -9.76
C LEU A 96 -8.94 -0.27 -10.47
N ASP A 97 -9.44 -0.78 -11.59
CA ASP A 97 -10.56 -0.20 -12.35
C ASP A 97 -11.90 -0.75 -11.83
N ARG A 98 -12.57 0.04 -10.99
CA ARG A 98 -13.89 -0.28 -10.44
C ARG A 98 -15.06 0.15 -11.33
N GLY A 99 -14.78 0.63 -12.55
CA GLY A 99 -15.81 1.04 -13.51
C GLY A 99 -16.63 -0.13 -14.05
N SER A 100 -16.14 -1.37 -13.93
CA SER A 100 -16.92 -2.58 -14.21
C SER A 100 -16.34 -3.79 -13.48
N ALA A 101 -17.19 -4.75 -13.10
CA ALA A 101 -16.74 -5.97 -12.41
C ALA A 101 -15.70 -6.78 -13.19
N PRO A 102 -15.82 -6.99 -14.52
CA PRO A 102 -14.81 -7.73 -15.28
C PRO A 102 -13.42 -7.05 -15.27
N ARG A 103 -13.38 -5.72 -15.30
CA ARG A 103 -12.12 -4.97 -15.26
C ARG A 103 -11.48 -5.01 -13.87
N ALA A 104 -12.29 -4.83 -12.83
CA ALA A 104 -11.82 -4.97 -11.45
C ALA A 104 -11.24 -6.37 -11.22
N TYR A 105 -11.93 -7.41 -11.69
CA TYR A 105 -11.44 -8.79 -11.58
C TYR A 105 -10.12 -8.98 -12.34
N ALA A 106 -10.01 -8.49 -13.58
CA ALA A 106 -8.77 -8.58 -14.34
C ALA A 106 -7.59 -7.85 -13.68
N ASP A 107 -7.83 -6.72 -13.02
CA ASP A 107 -6.81 -6.00 -12.24
C ASP A 107 -6.42 -6.75 -10.96
N LEU A 108 -7.38 -7.36 -10.27
CA LEU A 108 -7.10 -8.21 -9.09
C LEU A 108 -6.30 -9.46 -9.49
N GLU A 109 -6.62 -10.09 -10.61
CA GLU A 109 -5.83 -11.22 -11.14
C GLU A 109 -4.38 -10.81 -11.42
N ARG A 110 -4.15 -9.63 -12.00
CA ARG A 110 -2.79 -9.08 -12.17
C ARG A 110 -2.12 -8.79 -10.83
N ALA A 111 -2.85 -8.29 -9.84
CA ALA A 111 -2.30 -8.03 -8.52
C ALA A 111 -1.84 -9.32 -7.81
N ARG A 112 -2.34 -10.51 -8.19
CA ARG A 112 -1.81 -11.78 -7.67
C ARG A 112 -0.34 -12.01 -8.03
N GLU A 113 0.15 -11.42 -9.13
CA GLU A 113 1.55 -11.55 -9.56
C GLU A 113 2.54 -10.96 -8.53
N VAL A 114 2.10 -10.06 -7.65
CA VAL A 114 2.94 -9.50 -6.59
C VAL A 114 2.91 -10.30 -5.29
N LEU A 115 2.04 -11.30 -5.17
CA LEU A 115 1.88 -12.12 -3.96
C LEU A 115 2.98 -13.19 -3.87
N MET A 116 4.19 -12.72 -3.60
CA MET A 116 5.38 -13.54 -3.36
C MET A 116 5.81 -13.46 -1.88
N PRO A 117 6.64 -14.40 -1.37
CA PRO A 117 7.20 -14.32 -0.03
C PRO A 117 7.79 -12.94 0.30
N GLY A 118 7.36 -12.36 1.43
CA GLY A 118 7.78 -11.03 1.88
C GLY A 118 7.10 -9.85 1.18
N ALA A 119 6.13 -10.08 0.29
CA ALA A 119 5.27 -9.04 -0.25
C ALA A 119 4.14 -8.69 0.72
N GLY A 120 3.81 -7.40 0.82
CA GLY A 120 2.70 -6.87 1.59
C GLY A 120 1.74 -6.11 0.68
N LEU A 121 0.63 -6.75 0.28
CA LEU A 121 -0.43 -6.11 -0.50
C LEU A 121 -1.46 -5.47 0.43
N TRP A 122 -1.54 -4.14 0.40
CA TRP A 122 -2.49 -3.36 1.16
C TRP A 122 -3.80 -3.17 0.39
N VAL A 123 -4.90 -3.49 1.05
CA VAL A 123 -6.25 -3.38 0.53
C VAL A 123 -7.11 -2.58 1.52
N PHE A 124 -7.82 -1.60 0.96
CA PHE A 124 -8.76 -0.74 1.65
C PHE A 124 -10.18 -1.07 1.15
N PRO A 125 -10.83 -2.13 1.68
CA PRO A 125 -12.00 -2.75 1.06
C PRO A 125 -13.23 -1.84 1.00
N GLN A 126 -13.31 -0.79 1.83
CA GLN A 126 -14.39 0.21 1.71
C GLN A 126 -14.39 0.88 0.33
N GLY A 127 -13.24 0.98 -0.34
CA GLY A 127 -13.10 1.61 -1.65
C GLY A 127 -13.41 3.12 -1.66
N ALA A 128 -13.68 3.71 -0.50
CA ALA A 128 -13.96 5.12 -0.29
C ALA A 128 -13.43 5.52 1.08
N ARG A 129 -13.04 6.79 1.22
CA ARG A 129 -12.73 7.37 2.53
C ARG A 129 -14.04 7.60 3.26
N ARG A 130 -14.27 6.89 4.37
CA ARG A 130 -15.43 7.12 5.24
C ARG A 130 -14.96 7.43 6.65
N PRO A 131 -15.51 8.46 7.32
CA PRO A 131 -15.22 8.72 8.72
C PRO A 131 -15.53 7.48 9.57
N ALA A 132 -14.83 7.28 10.69
CA ALA A 132 -14.99 6.11 11.55
C ALA A 132 -16.32 6.06 12.35
N ALA A 133 -17.25 6.98 12.09
CA ALA A 133 -18.48 7.18 12.87
C ALA A 133 -19.76 6.78 12.11
N GLU A 134 -19.66 5.94 11.08
CA GLU A 134 -20.81 5.32 10.39
C GLU A 134 -20.90 3.82 10.69
#